data_AF-A0A9N9EWH9-F1
#
_entry.id   AF-A0A9N9EWH9-F1
#
_cell.length_a   1.000
_cell.length_b   1.000
_cell.length_c   1.000
_cell.angle_alpha   90.00
_cell.angle_beta   90.00
_cell.angle_gamma   90.00
#
_symmetry.space_group_name_H-M   'P 1'
#
loop_
_entity.id
_entity.type
_entity.pdbx_description
1 polymer ?
#
loop_
_entity_poly.entity_id
_entity_poly.type
_entity_poly.pdbx_seq_one_letter_code
_entity_poly.pdbx_strand_id
1 'polypeptide(L)'
;MSNPTKGTEYVPIPTEVQVNLRFGMPGVVGSGVAENDSEQIFNYGITPEPDNEEVRVHDNEVRIHGEGISKADEDRNLAELKALVRERERHECKESEDNKPGAQSANLATALGKYANAVAQERSENPSDLTNSKHLPHVQIPDEKELLNRLNQEVKTRSRAEQLEMERTVKGGVAANVKSAADRIENDLKTHHK
;
A
#
# COMPACT_ATOMS: atom_id res chain seq x y z
N MET A 1 7.03 58.07 20.02
CA MET A 1 5.73 57.90 19.33
C MET A 1 6.01 57.35 17.94
N SER A 2 5.51 56.13 17.69
CA SER A 2 5.12 55.51 16.42
C SER A 2 6.11 55.42 15.24
N ASN A 3 6.67 54.21 15.08
CA ASN A 3 6.88 53.56 13.77
C ASN A 3 5.52 53.24 13.11
N PRO A 4 5.41 53.12 11.77
CA PRO A 4 5.62 51.81 11.16
C PRO A 4 6.41 51.79 9.84
N THR A 5 7.18 50.71 9.76
CA THR A 5 7.92 50.11 8.64
C THR A 5 7.09 49.89 7.37
N LYS A 6 7.66 50.28 6.22
CA LYS A 6 7.18 49.91 4.88
C LYS A 6 7.92 48.66 4.39
N GLY A 7 7.15 47.70 3.85
CA GLY A 7 7.54 46.93 2.66
C GLY A 7 8.14 45.55 2.86
N THR A 8 7.35 44.56 3.28
CA THR A 8 7.56 43.15 2.89
C THR A 8 6.54 42.81 1.81
N GLU A 9 7.00 42.66 0.56
CA GLU A 9 6.20 42.16 -0.55
C GLU A 9 5.79 40.71 -0.28
N TYR A 10 4.50 40.52 -0.04
CA TYR A 10 3.86 39.21 -0.01
C TYR A 10 3.59 38.79 -1.46
N VAL A 11 4.25 37.74 -1.93
CA VAL A 11 3.96 37.11 -3.22
C VAL A 11 2.94 35.98 -2.96
N PRO A 12 1.67 36.11 -3.40
CA PRO A 12 0.71 35.03 -3.28
C PRO A 12 1.06 33.89 -4.25
N ILE A 13 1.12 32.67 -3.72
CA ILE A 13 1.17 31.44 -4.50
C ILE A 13 -0.16 31.33 -5.28
N PRO A 14 -0.14 31.10 -6.60
CA PRO A 14 -1.37 30.89 -7.36
C PRO A 14 -2.05 29.59 -6.91
N THR A 15 -3.19 29.75 -6.25
CA THR A 15 -4.19 28.71 -6.01
C THR A 15 -4.93 28.49 -7.32
N GLU A 16 -4.63 27.44 -8.08
CA GLU A 16 -5.53 26.81 -9.06
C GLU A 16 -4.79 25.74 -9.89
N VAL A 17 -4.91 24.46 -9.49
CA VAL A 17 -5.29 23.36 -10.39
C VAL A 17 -6.05 22.34 -9.54
N GLN A 18 -7.26 22.71 -9.10
CA GLN A 18 -8.27 21.71 -8.74
C GLN A 18 -8.92 21.24 -10.05
N VAL A 19 -8.41 20.15 -10.63
CA VAL A 19 -9.18 19.43 -11.63
C VAL A 19 -10.20 18.59 -10.88
N ASN A 20 -11.41 19.15 -10.83
CA ASN A 20 -12.65 18.43 -10.60
C ASN A 20 -12.73 17.21 -11.53
N LEU A 21 -12.63 16.00 -10.97
CA LEU A 21 -13.27 14.82 -11.55
C LEU A 21 -14.47 14.47 -10.69
N ARG A 22 -15.59 14.98 -11.18
CA ARG A 22 -16.96 14.92 -10.70
C ARG A 22 -17.58 13.58 -11.09
N PHE A 23 -17.99 12.81 -10.10
CA PHE A 23 -19.09 11.83 -10.14
C PHE A 23 -19.68 11.87 -8.70
N GLY A 24 -20.93 12.16 -8.38
CA GLY A 24 -22.17 12.36 -9.12
C GLY A 24 -23.31 11.93 -8.18
N MET A 25 -23.96 12.88 -7.51
CA MET A 25 -25.28 12.74 -6.84
C MET A 25 -25.91 14.15 -6.77
N PRO A 26 -27.23 14.35 -6.68
CA PRO A 26 -28.32 13.40 -6.42
C PRO A 26 -29.49 13.47 -7.43
N GLY A 27 -30.26 12.38 -7.52
CA GLY A 27 -31.51 12.37 -8.30
C GLY A 27 -32.22 11.02 -8.17
N VAL A 28 -32.90 10.79 -7.06
CA VAL A 28 -33.83 9.66 -6.91
C VAL A 28 -35.25 10.23 -6.85
N VAL A 29 -36.04 9.90 -7.85
CA VAL A 29 -37.50 10.07 -7.87
C VAL A 29 -38.08 8.66 -8.03
N GLY A 30 -39.01 8.28 -7.16
CA GLY A 30 -39.94 7.18 -7.43
C GLY A 30 -39.92 6.05 -6.41
N SER A 31 -40.84 6.14 -5.44
CA SER A 31 -41.30 5.06 -4.56
C SER A 31 -41.63 3.76 -5.30
N GLY A 32 -41.26 2.62 -4.70
CA GLY A 32 -41.67 1.28 -5.14
C GLY A 32 -41.21 0.21 -4.15
N VAL A 33 -42.10 -0.08 -3.21
CA VAL A 33 -42.11 -1.07 -2.12
C VAL A 33 -41.41 -2.41 -2.42
N ALA A 34 -40.59 -2.89 -1.46
CA ALA A 34 -40.71 -4.19 -0.76
C ALA A 34 -39.35 -4.90 -0.48
N GLU A 35 -39.08 -5.00 0.83
CA GLU A 35 -38.57 -6.18 1.56
C GLU A 35 -37.06 -6.53 1.62
N ASN A 36 -36.62 -6.61 2.89
CA ASN A 36 -35.53 -7.37 3.50
C ASN A 36 -34.11 -6.77 3.61
N ASP A 37 -33.84 -6.33 4.84
CA ASP A 37 -32.67 -6.60 5.69
C ASP A 37 -31.27 -6.18 5.22
N SER A 38 -30.81 -5.05 5.75
CA SER A 38 -29.74 -4.96 6.77
C SER A 38 -29.38 -3.48 6.99
N GLU A 39 -29.61 -2.97 8.19
CA GLU A 39 -29.46 -1.56 8.55
C GLU A 39 -28.02 -1.03 8.32
N GLN A 40 -27.91 0.06 7.56
CA GLN A 40 -26.75 0.95 7.59
C GLN A 40 -26.79 1.75 8.89
N ILE A 41 -25.94 1.41 9.85
CA ILE A 41 -25.73 2.26 11.03
C ILE A 41 -24.49 3.12 10.76
N PHE A 42 -24.75 4.37 10.35
CA PHE A 42 -23.81 5.47 10.54
C PHE A 42 -23.85 5.88 12.02
N ASN A 43 -22.74 5.73 12.74
CA ASN A 43 -22.59 6.36 14.06
C ASN A 43 -21.44 7.38 14.02
N TYR A 44 -21.82 8.64 13.85
CA TYR A 44 -21.02 9.79 14.27
C TYR A 44 -21.25 9.99 15.78
N GLY A 45 -20.17 9.98 16.56
CA GLY A 45 -20.10 10.61 17.89
C GLY A 45 -20.86 9.93 19.04
N ILE A 46 -20.16 9.11 19.82
CA ILE A 46 -20.41 8.97 21.26
C ILE A 46 -19.06 9.15 21.96
N THR A 47 -18.92 10.25 22.70
CA THR A 47 -17.95 10.39 23.78
C THR A 47 -18.42 9.55 24.97
N PRO A 48 -17.65 8.58 25.49
CA PRO A 48 -17.89 8.03 26.80
C PRO A 48 -17.00 8.74 27.84
N GLU A 49 -17.65 9.32 28.84
CA GLU A 49 -17.02 9.62 30.13
C GLU A 49 -16.64 8.31 30.86
N PRO A 50 -15.71 8.37 31.83
CA PRO A 50 -14.81 7.27 32.16
C PRO A 50 -15.37 6.44 33.31
N ASP A 51 -15.79 5.20 33.04
CA ASP A 51 -16.02 4.22 34.11
C ASP A 51 -15.63 2.81 33.65
N ASN A 52 -14.44 2.41 34.12
CA ASN A 52 -14.06 1.06 34.56
C ASN A 52 -14.57 -0.14 33.76
N GLU A 53 -13.94 -0.41 32.61
CA GLU A 53 -13.50 -1.76 32.26
C GLU A 53 -12.48 -1.64 31.13
N GLU A 54 -11.24 -2.05 31.40
CA GLU A 54 -10.16 -2.13 30.40
C GLU A 54 -10.52 -3.16 29.33
N VAL A 55 -11.32 -2.76 28.35
CA VAL A 55 -11.34 -3.45 27.06
C VAL A 55 -10.03 -3.08 26.38
N ARG A 56 -9.00 -3.88 26.67
CA ARG A 56 -7.80 -3.98 25.84
C ARG A 56 -8.28 -4.30 24.43
N VAL A 57 -8.41 -3.27 23.61
CA VAL A 57 -8.27 -3.40 22.16
C VAL A 57 -6.87 -3.97 22.01
N HIS A 58 -6.78 -5.27 21.81
CA HIS A 58 -5.55 -5.88 21.32
C HIS A 58 -5.35 -5.28 19.94
N ASP A 59 -4.63 -4.16 19.90
CA ASP A 59 -3.79 -3.82 18.78
C ASP A 59 -2.92 -5.07 18.57
N ASN A 60 -3.34 -5.95 17.67
CA ASN A 60 -2.48 -6.97 17.09
C ASN A 60 -1.44 -6.25 16.20
N GLU A 61 -0.74 -5.24 16.74
CA GLU A 61 0.55 -4.82 16.23
C GLU A 61 1.49 -5.99 16.52
N VAL A 62 1.46 -6.97 15.63
CA VAL A 62 2.48 -8.02 15.57
C VAL A 62 3.76 -7.32 15.15
N ARG A 63 4.54 -6.89 16.13
CA ARG A 63 5.87 -6.35 15.92
C ARG A 63 6.83 -7.51 15.82
N ILE A 64 6.92 -8.08 14.63
CA ILE A 64 7.96 -9.06 14.34
C ILE A 64 9.28 -8.31 14.19
N HIS A 65 9.85 -7.90 15.32
CA HIS A 65 11.11 -7.20 15.36
C HIS A 65 12.26 -8.19 15.13
N GLY A 66 13.02 -7.99 14.06
CA GLY A 66 14.41 -8.47 13.98
C GLY A 66 14.63 -9.85 13.34
N GLU A 67 13.87 -10.19 12.30
CA GLU A 67 13.96 -11.51 11.66
C GLU A 67 15.19 -11.77 10.77
N GLY A 68 16.10 -10.79 10.64
CA GLY A 68 17.33 -10.95 9.87
C GLY A 68 17.26 -10.45 8.42
N ILE A 69 16.20 -9.73 8.04
CA ILE A 69 16.20 -8.92 6.83
C ILE A 69 16.54 -7.49 7.20
N SER A 70 17.54 -6.94 6.55
CA SER A 70 17.97 -5.57 6.85
C SER A 70 16.99 -4.58 6.24
N LYS A 71 16.84 -3.41 6.89
CA LYS A 71 16.10 -2.27 6.32
C LYS A 71 16.54 -1.95 4.88
N ALA A 72 17.84 -2.09 4.62
CA ALA A 72 18.41 -1.87 3.29
C ALA A 72 17.94 -2.91 2.26
N ASP A 73 17.78 -4.17 2.65
CA ASP A 73 17.27 -5.22 1.76
C ASP A 73 15.79 -5.04 1.47
N GLU A 74 14.99 -4.66 2.46
CA GLU A 74 13.57 -4.31 2.28
C GLU A 74 13.40 -3.09 1.37
N ASP A 75 14.19 -2.03 1.59
CA ASP A 75 14.16 -0.82 0.75
C ASP A 75 14.62 -1.15 -0.69
N ARG A 76 15.59 -2.05 -0.85
CA ARG A 76 16.03 -2.57 -2.14
C ARG A 76 14.91 -3.36 -2.84
N ASN A 77 14.24 -4.27 -2.14
CA ASN A 77 13.14 -5.06 -2.70
C ASN A 77 11.96 -4.15 -3.10
N LEU A 78 11.62 -3.14 -2.29
CA LEU A 78 10.63 -2.11 -2.63
C LEU A 78 11.03 -1.33 -3.90
N ALA A 79 12.28 -0.92 -4.00
CA ALA A 79 12.80 -0.19 -5.16
C ALA A 79 12.73 -1.05 -6.43
N GLU A 80 13.11 -2.32 -6.34
CA GLU A 80 13.13 -3.28 -7.44
C GLU A 80 11.71 -3.60 -7.93
N LEU A 81 10.76 -3.83 -7.02
CA LEU A 81 9.33 -3.97 -7.36
C LEU A 81 8.80 -2.72 -8.06
N LYS A 82 9.13 -1.52 -7.55
CA LYS A 82 8.73 -0.24 -8.15
C LYS A 82 9.33 -0.05 -9.54
N ALA A 83 10.56 -0.52 -9.78
CA ALA A 83 11.20 -0.50 -11.10
C ALA A 83 10.48 -1.44 -12.07
N LEU A 84 10.13 -2.67 -11.65
CA LEU A 84 9.38 -3.62 -12.47
C LEU A 84 8.00 -3.09 -12.88
N VAL A 85 7.26 -2.49 -11.94
CA VAL A 85 5.96 -1.87 -12.24
C VAL A 85 6.12 -0.83 -13.34
N ARG A 86 7.07 0.11 -13.18
CA ARG A 86 7.30 1.18 -14.16
C ARG A 86 7.74 0.66 -15.52
N GLU A 87 8.56 -0.38 -15.55
CA GLU A 87 8.99 -0.98 -16.81
C GLU A 87 7.81 -1.65 -17.53
N ARG A 88 6.99 -2.39 -16.79
CA ARG A 88 5.80 -3.05 -17.36
C ARG A 88 4.77 -2.04 -17.83
N GLU A 89 4.52 -0.97 -17.06
CA GLU A 89 3.67 0.14 -17.49
C GLU A 89 4.18 0.77 -18.80
N ARG A 90 5.49 1.01 -18.90
CA ARG A 90 6.10 1.56 -20.12
C ARG A 90 5.95 0.64 -21.32
N HIS A 91 6.06 -0.68 -21.11
CA HIS A 91 5.89 -1.66 -22.18
C HIS A 91 4.43 -1.70 -22.65
N GLU A 92 3.49 -1.92 -21.72
CA GLU A 92 2.07 -2.04 -22.03
C GLU A 92 1.48 -0.74 -22.62
N CYS A 93 1.89 0.43 -22.11
CA CYS A 93 1.43 1.71 -22.68
C CYS A 93 1.94 1.93 -24.12
N LYS A 94 3.12 1.40 -24.49
CA LYS A 94 3.61 1.49 -25.87
C LYS A 94 2.86 0.55 -26.82
N GLU A 95 2.38 -0.58 -26.30
CA GLU A 95 1.63 -1.58 -27.07
C GLU A 95 0.14 -1.27 -27.15
N SER A 96 -0.39 -0.51 -26.20
CA SER A 96 -1.80 -0.12 -26.12
C SER A 96 -2.10 1.13 -26.95
N GLU A 97 -3.12 1.08 -27.81
CA GLU A 97 -3.61 2.25 -28.57
C GLU A 97 -4.08 3.39 -27.64
N ASP A 98 -4.62 3.03 -26.47
CA ASP A 98 -5.09 3.97 -25.45
C ASP A 98 -3.97 4.53 -24.56
N ASN A 99 -2.72 4.06 -24.71
CA ASN A 99 -1.58 4.37 -23.84
C ASN A 99 -1.86 4.16 -22.34
N LYS A 100 -2.70 3.16 -22.01
CA LYS A 100 -3.06 2.84 -20.63
C LYS A 100 -2.27 1.63 -20.10
N PRO A 101 -1.95 1.60 -18.80
CA PRO A 101 -1.37 0.42 -18.16
C PRO A 101 -2.30 -0.78 -18.33
N GLY A 102 -1.71 -1.93 -18.64
CA GLY A 102 -2.44 -3.19 -18.82
C GLY A 102 -2.57 -4.00 -17.53
N ALA A 103 -2.96 -5.26 -17.70
CA ALA A 103 -3.20 -6.16 -16.58
C ALA A 103 -1.90 -6.58 -15.86
N GLN A 104 -0.76 -6.64 -16.56
CA GLN A 104 0.50 -7.10 -15.98
C GLN A 104 1.07 -6.03 -15.05
N SER A 105 1.10 -4.77 -15.48
CA SER A 105 1.52 -3.66 -14.61
C SER A 105 0.62 -3.52 -13.39
N ALA A 106 -0.71 -3.66 -13.54
CA ALA A 106 -1.64 -3.64 -12.41
C ALA A 106 -1.38 -4.81 -11.42
N ASN A 107 -1.04 -5.99 -11.93
CA ASN A 107 -0.70 -7.13 -11.09
C ASN A 107 0.60 -6.87 -10.29
N LEU A 108 1.64 -6.34 -10.94
CA LEU A 108 2.89 -5.96 -10.27
C LEU A 108 2.70 -4.80 -9.28
N ALA A 109 1.86 -3.81 -9.60
CA ALA A 109 1.54 -2.71 -8.70
C ALA A 109 0.85 -3.24 -7.43
N THR A 110 0.02 -4.28 -7.57
CA THR A 110 -0.56 -4.95 -6.41
C THR A 110 0.48 -5.74 -5.63
N ALA A 111 1.45 -6.37 -6.28
CA ALA A 111 2.58 -7.03 -5.61
C ALA A 111 3.39 -6.03 -4.77
N LEU A 112 3.71 -4.86 -5.34
CA LEU A 112 4.35 -3.75 -4.64
C LEU A 112 3.53 -3.31 -3.42
N GLY A 113 2.22 -3.12 -3.57
CA GLY A 113 1.34 -2.75 -2.46
C GLY A 113 1.30 -3.81 -1.35
N LYS A 114 1.33 -5.10 -1.70
CA LYS A 114 1.38 -6.20 -0.72
C LYS A 114 2.70 -6.23 0.04
N TYR A 115 3.81 -6.10 -0.67
CA TYR A 115 5.12 -6.02 -0.03
C TYR A 115 5.25 -4.78 0.87
N ALA A 116 4.80 -3.62 0.40
CA ALA A 116 4.78 -2.39 1.19
C ALA A 116 3.91 -2.50 2.45
N ASN A 117 2.78 -3.22 2.41
CA ASN A 117 1.99 -3.49 3.62
C ASN A 117 2.76 -4.35 4.63
N ALA A 118 3.51 -5.35 4.18
CA ALA A 118 4.33 -6.19 5.07
C ALA A 118 5.40 -5.34 5.78
N VAL A 119 6.14 -4.54 5.01
CA VAL A 119 7.21 -3.66 5.54
C VAL A 119 6.63 -2.57 6.43
N ALA A 120 5.49 -1.97 6.04
CA ALA A 120 4.78 -0.98 6.85
C ALA A 120 4.37 -1.52 8.21
N GLN A 121 3.84 -2.76 8.26
CA GLN A 121 3.43 -3.41 9.49
C GLN A 121 4.61 -3.63 10.45
N GLU A 122 5.78 -4.02 9.95
CA GLU A 122 6.97 -4.21 10.79
C GLU A 122 7.60 -2.91 11.26
N ARG A 123 7.58 -1.88 10.41
CA ARG A 123 8.20 -0.58 10.69
C ARG A 123 7.26 0.42 11.37
N SER A 124 5.98 0.07 11.54
CA SER A 124 4.92 0.99 11.95
C SER A 124 4.90 2.25 11.06
N GLU A 125 5.09 2.08 9.75
CA GLU A 125 5.07 3.14 8.73
C GLU A 125 3.79 3.05 7.87
N ASN A 126 3.47 4.07 7.07
CA ASN A 126 2.36 3.96 6.11
C ASN A 126 2.82 3.27 4.81
N PRO A 127 2.05 2.30 4.26
CA PRO A 127 2.38 1.64 2.99
C PRO A 127 2.46 2.62 1.81
N SER A 128 1.60 3.65 1.81
CA SER A 128 1.59 4.70 0.78
C SER A 128 2.87 5.53 0.79
N ASP A 129 3.47 5.77 1.96
CA ASP A 129 4.72 6.52 2.07
C ASP A 129 5.88 5.69 1.52
N LEU A 130 5.91 4.39 1.80
CA LEU A 130 6.90 3.46 1.25
C LEU A 130 6.84 3.37 -0.29
N THR A 131 5.64 3.19 -0.85
CA THR A 131 5.46 3.07 -2.31
C THR A 131 5.73 4.38 -3.05
N ASN A 132 5.38 5.53 -2.47
CA ASN A 132 5.63 6.85 -3.07
C ASN A 132 6.98 7.45 -2.71
N SER A 133 7.75 6.82 -1.81
CA SER A 133 9.03 7.31 -1.35
C SER A 133 9.99 7.61 -2.51
N LYS A 134 10.61 8.79 -2.41
CA LYS A 134 11.73 9.24 -3.25
C LYS A 134 13.09 8.81 -2.69
N HIS A 135 13.11 8.26 -1.48
CA HIS A 135 14.32 7.88 -0.75
C HIS A 135 14.72 6.42 -0.95
N LEU A 136 13.94 5.66 -1.74
CA LEU A 136 14.32 4.30 -2.12
C LEU A 136 15.62 4.32 -2.93
N PRO A 137 16.49 3.31 -2.75
CA PRO A 137 17.74 3.21 -3.50
C PRO A 137 17.46 3.19 -5.00
N HIS A 138 18.36 3.79 -5.77
CA HIS A 138 18.30 3.65 -7.22
C HIS A 138 18.69 2.23 -7.60
N VAL A 139 17.83 1.56 -8.37
CA VAL A 139 18.04 0.19 -8.83
C VAL A 139 17.82 0.13 -10.34
N GLN A 140 18.58 -0.74 -11.01
CA GLN A 140 18.28 -1.13 -12.38
C GLN A 140 17.06 -2.07 -12.40
N ILE A 141 16.48 -2.29 -13.57
CA ILE A 141 15.39 -3.26 -13.74
C ILE A 141 15.91 -4.62 -13.24
N PRO A 142 15.31 -5.21 -12.20
CA PRO A 142 15.83 -6.42 -11.58
C PRO A 142 15.56 -7.66 -12.46
N ASP A 143 16.35 -8.72 -12.26
CA ASP A 143 15.93 -10.05 -12.70
C ASP A 143 14.74 -10.51 -11.84
N GLU A 144 13.57 -10.63 -12.49
CA GLU A 144 12.32 -11.06 -11.86
C GLU A 144 12.45 -12.41 -11.15
N LYS A 145 13.26 -13.35 -11.68
CA LYS A 145 13.47 -14.66 -11.06
C LYS A 145 14.31 -14.55 -9.79
N GLU A 146 15.32 -13.68 -9.80
CA GLU A 146 16.14 -13.42 -8.63
C GLU A 146 15.32 -12.74 -7.53
N LEU A 147 14.51 -11.74 -7.88
CA LEU A 147 13.62 -11.07 -6.94
C LEU A 147 12.59 -12.05 -6.35
N LEU A 148 11.96 -12.89 -7.19
CA LEU A 148 11.05 -13.93 -6.72
C LEU A 148 11.73 -14.89 -5.74
N ASN A 149 12.96 -15.32 -6.03
CA ASN A 149 13.72 -16.19 -5.14
C ASN A 149 14.01 -15.52 -3.80
N ARG A 150 14.40 -14.24 -3.79
CA ARG A 150 14.62 -13.46 -2.56
C ARG A 150 13.34 -13.34 -1.74
N LEU A 151 12.22 -12.96 -2.35
CA LEU A 151 10.94 -12.86 -1.66
C LEU A 151 10.49 -14.22 -1.10
N ASN A 152 10.73 -15.32 -1.80
CA ASN A 152 10.44 -16.66 -1.28
C ASN A 152 11.31 -17.07 -0.09
N GLN A 153 12.57 -16.63 -0.03
CA GLN A 153 13.42 -16.82 1.14
C GLN A 153 12.95 -15.97 2.32
N GLU A 154 12.54 -14.75 2.04
CA GLU A 154 11.96 -13.83 3.01
C GLU A 154 10.65 -14.37 3.60
N VAL A 155 9.76 -14.95 2.78
CA VAL A 155 8.55 -15.65 3.26
C VAL A 155 8.88 -16.77 4.24
N LYS A 156 9.90 -17.58 3.98
CA LYS A 156 10.30 -18.67 4.88
C LYS A 156 10.80 -18.13 6.23
N THR A 157 11.53 -17.01 6.18
CA THR A 157 12.08 -16.35 7.37
C THR A 157 10.96 -15.75 8.20
N ARG A 158 10.10 -14.94 7.57
CA ARG A 158 8.91 -14.31 8.18
C ARG A 158 7.91 -15.31 8.70
N SER A 159 7.61 -16.36 7.94
CA SER A 159 6.67 -17.39 8.39
C SER A 159 7.19 -18.14 9.63
N ARG A 160 8.51 -18.35 9.74
CA ARG A 160 9.09 -19.02 10.91
C ARG A 160 9.04 -18.11 12.13
N ALA A 161 9.36 -16.83 11.97
CA ALA A 161 9.30 -15.86 13.05
C ALA A 161 7.87 -15.61 13.53
N GLU A 162 6.91 -15.40 12.62
CA GLU A 162 5.47 -15.31 12.96
C GLU A 162 4.99 -16.53 13.76
N GLN A 163 5.38 -17.73 13.33
CA GLN A 163 4.97 -18.96 14.01
C GLN A 163 5.59 -19.07 15.41
N LEU A 164 6.83 -18.59 15.62
CA LEU A 164 7.47 -18.59 16.92
C LEU A 164 6.86 -17.56 17.87
N GLU A 165 6.48 -16.38 17.36
CA GLU A 165 5.93 -15.29 18.17
C GLU A 165 4.45 -15.50 18.50
N MET A 166 3.67 -16.00 17.55
CA MET A 166 2.22 -16.10 17.67
C MET A 166 1.69 -17.53 17.86
N GLU A 167 2.58 -18.53 17.83
CA GLU A 167 2.26 -19.96 17.85
C GLU A 167 1.28 -20.42 16.75
N ARG A 168 1.03 -19.56 15.75
CA ARG A 168 0.10 -19.78 14.65
C ARG A 168 0.47 -18.96 13.44
N THR A 169 0.05 -19.41 12.25
CA THR A 169 0.08 -18.59 11.03
C THR A 169 -1.05 -17.56 11.03
N VAL A 170 -0.75 -16.30 10.75
CA VAL A 170 -1.74 -15.23 10.70
C VAL A 170 -2.15 -14.89 9.27
N LYS A 171 -3.47 -14.96 9.00
CA LYS A 171 -4.03 -14.49 7.73
C LYS A 171 -3.86 -12.98 7.63
N GLY A 172 -3.21 -12.52 6.56
CA GLY A 172 -2.89 -11.10 6.40
C GLY A 172 -1.70 -10.64 7.24
N GLY A 173 -0.97 -11.57 7.88
CA GLY A 173 0.31 -11.28 8.51
C GLY A 173 1.37 -10.85 7.49
N VAL A 174 2.50 -10.42 8.03
CA VAL A 174 3.67 -9.97 7.29
C VAL A 174 4.12 -11.03 6.26
N ALA A 175 4.32 -12.28 6.70
CA ALA A 175 4.74 -13.38 5.83
C ALA A 175 3.71 -13.68 4.72
N ALA A 176 2.42 -13.59 5.04
CA ALA A 176 1.34 -13.79 4.09
C ALA A 176 1.30 -12.68 3.03
N ASN A 177 1.58 -11.43 3.42
CA ASN A 177 1.65 -10.29 2.50
C ASN A 177 2.86 -10.39 1.57
N VAL A 178 4.05 -10.75 2.09
CA VAL A 178 5.21 -11.01 1.23
C VAL A 178 4.93 -12.18 0.27
N LYS A 179 4.32 -13.26 0.74
CA LYS A 179 3.95 -14.39 -0.11
C LYS A 179 3.00 -13.97 -1.22
N SER A 180 2.00 -13.15 -0.90
CA SER A 180 1.09 -12.62 -1.92
C SER A 180 1.80 -11.74 -2.96
N ALA A 181 2.86 -11.03 -2.58
CA ALA A 181 3.70 -10.30 -3.54
C ALA A 181 4.49 -11.28 -4.43
N ALA A 182 5.13 -12.29 -3.85
CA ALA A 182 5.88 -13.32 -4.57
C ALA A 182 5.00 -14.08 -5.58
N ASP A 183 3.82 -14.54 -5.15
CA ASP A 183 2.87 -15.28 -6.01
C ASP A 183 2.46 -14.44 -7.24
N ARG A 184 2.37 -13.12 -7.10
CA ARG A 184 2.03 -12.22 -8.21
C ARG A 184 3.16 -12.06 -9.22
N ILE A 185 4.41 -11.98 -8.76
CA ILE A 185 5.59 -12.00 -9.65
C ILE A 185 5.69 -13.35 -10.36
N GLU A 186 5.46 -14.45 -9.64
CA GLU A 186 5.45 -15.79 -10.22
C GLU A 186 4.37 -15.92 -11.32
N ASN A 187 3.18 -15.39 -11.07
CA ASN A 187 2.12 -15.36 -12.07
C ASN A 187 2.48 -14.51 -13.29
N ASP A 188 3.11 -13.34 -13.09
CA ASP A 188 3.59 -12.50 -14.19
C ASP A 188 4.60 -13.28 -15.05
N LEU A 189 5.62 -13.88 -14.44
CA LEU A 189 6.60 -14.75 -15.12
C LEU A 189 5.97 -15.91 -15.90
N LYS A 190 4.93 -16.54 -15.35
CA LYS A 190 4.18 -17.61 -16.04
C LYS A 190 3.42 -17.10 -17.26
N THR A 191 2.98 -15.83 -17.27
CA THR A 191 2.30 -15.24 -18.41
C THR A 191 3.25 -14.83 -19.54
N HIS A 192 4.52 -14.52 -19.25
CA HIS A 192 5.54 -14.19 -20.27
C HIS A 192 6.07 -15.38 -21.06
N HIS A 193 5.85 -16.61 -20.59
CA HIS A 193 6.37 -17.83 -21.22
C HIS A 193 5.31 -18.63 -21.99
N LYS A 194 4.15 -18.04 -22.29
CA LYS A 194 3.09 -18.62 -23.13
C LYS A 194 2.95 -17.86 -24.42
#